data_AF-A0A2S9YKU7-F1
#
_entry.id   AF-A0A2S9YKU7-F1
#
_cell.length_a   1.000
_cell.length_b   1.000
_cell.length_c   1.000
_cell.angle_alpha   90.00
_cell.angle_beta   90.00
_cell.angle_gamma   90.00
#
_symmetry.space_group_name_H-M   'P 1'
#
loop_
_entity.id
_entity.type
_entity.pdbx_description
1 polymer ?
#
loop_
_entity_poly.entity_id
_entity_poly.type
_entity_poly.pdbx_seq_one_letter_code
_entity_poly.pdbx_strand_id
1 'polypeptide(L)'
;MRLKALLSVSALACLSLACSGSRTGSDGSSTGADGSDSGSGTTTVGEEDGSGDGVGDGDGDPATGDGDGDGDGDGDGPGCGNGVVESGEACDDGNGIDTDACTNACTVAECGDGIVHAGVEACDDGNNDPFDMCTNECEAAVCGDGIIQEGEICDAGPNNGPGMACKGDCTPNECGDGDQGPGEGCDDGNAVDNDDCSNTCVPATCGDGVVQPPEDCDDANMDNLDACTNACTAAECGDTLVQMNEECDLGNANSPNGACTSECLNAACGDGFIWAGQEECDDGVDNGPGMACKADCSDNYCGDADVGPGEECDNGELDNAPGLECLPNCVNNICGDGDKGPNEGCDDGNVMGGDGCSPVCAIENPPPAAIPCGNAIYECGDTIDNDMDGLVDLDDPDCTTPCDDDEGSLQTNLPGQNNDCKQDCFWDANSGQGDDKCVWNLKCDPENPGADIGCAYDPNFNQCNAQLPPACLNFCVPLVPNGCDCFGCCEIAGEFIYLDSNPECSMDNLDACNNCTFFDVCNNPCDPQMCELCFGQDPDDLPEECQEPSCEFGSPCLQQADCAEGEFCQTGCCSPIVPG
;
A
#
# COMPACT_ATOMS: atom_id res chain seq x y z
N MET A 1 9.26 10.01 49.30
CA MET A 1 9.81 8.67 49.59
C MET A 1 9.79 7.85 48.31
N ARG A 2 10.95 7.37 47.82
CA ARG A 2 11.19 6.00 47.31
C ARG A 2 12.65 5.91 46.85
N LEU A 3 13.27 4.76 47.06
CA LEU A 3 14.63 4.47 46.58
C LEU A 3 14.57 4.04 45.11
N LYS A 4 15.55 4.46 44.30
CA LYS A 4 16.04 3.65 43.18
C LYS A 4 17.34 3.00 43.65
N ALA A 5 17.41 1.67 43.58
CA ALA A 5 18.63 0.91 43.83
C ALA A 5 19.36 0.68 42.51
N LEU A 6 20.69 0.79 42.52
CA LEU A 6 21.54 0.34 41.42
C LEU A 6 21.94 -1.10 41.70
N LEU A 7 21.71 -2.00 40.74
CA LEU A 7 22.40 -3.29 40.64
C LEU A 7 23.12 -3.34 39.29
N SER A 8 24.33 -3.87 39.29
CA SER A 8 25.15 -4.11 38.10
C SER A 8 25.55 -5.58 38.07
N VAL A 9 25.30 -6.26 36.95
CA VAL A 9 25.85 -7.58 36.60
C VAL A 9 26.23 -7.45 35.12
N SER A 10 27.50 -7.15 34.83
CA SER A 10 28.56 -8.16 34.61
C SER A 10 28.23 -9.09 33.44
N ALA A 11 28.42 -8.60 32.22
CA ALA A 11 28.49 -9.45 31.03
C ALA A 11 29.72 -10.37 31.12
N LEU A 12 29.56 -11.64 30.78
CA LEU A 12 30.62 -12.65 30.78
C LEU A 12 30.81 -13.16 29.35
N ALA A 13 31.85 -12.68 28.67
CA ALA A 13 32.12 -13.08 27.29
C ALA A 13 32.52 -14.56 27.23
N CYS A 14 31.76 -15.36 26.48
CA CYS A 14 32.12 -16.74 26.18
C CYS A 14 32.98 -16.78 24.91
N LEU A 15 34.11 -17.48 24.95
CA LEU A 15 35.11 -17.48 23.88
C LEU A 15 34.82 -18.62 22.88
N SER A 16 34.65 -18.29 21.60
CA SER A 16 34.47 -19.28 20.55
C SER A 16 35.74 -20.09 20.31
N LEU A 17 35.60 -21.41 20.14
CA LEU A 17 36.68 -22.29 19.73
C LEU A 17 36.14 -23.35 18.76
N ALA A 18 36.57 -23.27 17.50
CA ALA A 18 36.06 -24.11 16.43
C ALA A 18 36.62 -25.54 16.47
N CYS A 19 35.86 -26.49 15.92
CA CYS A 19 36.40 -27.76 15.43
C CYS A 19 35.68 -28.16 14.13
N SER A 20 36.43 -28.32 13.05
CA SER A 20 35.89 -28.64 11.72
C SER A 20 35.88 -30.15 11.48
N GLY A 21 34.77 -30.70 10.96
CA GLY A 21 34.61 -32.14 10.73
C GLY A 21 33.79 -32.48 9.47
N SER A 22 34.34 -32.23 8.28
CA SER A 22 33.66 -32.51 7.00
C SER A 22 33.56 -34.00 6.68
N ARG A 23 32.46 -34.41 6.01
CA ARG A 23 32.45 -35.10 4.68
C ARG A 23 31.04 -35.54 4.23
N THR A 24 30.78 -35.41 2.92
CA THR A 24 29.81 -36.17 2.07
C THR A 24 28.36 -36.28 2.55
N GLY A 25 27.32 -35.90 1.78
CA GLY A 25 27.18 -35.86 0.31
C GLY A 25 26.76 -37.24 -0.23
N SER A 26 25.73 -37.39 -1.06
CA SER A 26 24.94 -36.40 -1.80
C SER A 26 23.52 -36.91 -2.14
N ASP A 27 22.73 -36.06 -2.80
CA ASP A 27 21.61 -36.29 -3.74
C ASP A 27 21.14 -37.75 -3.99
N GLY A 28 19.83 -38.05 -4.07
CA GLY A 28 18.65 -37.18 -3.97
C GLY A 28 17.41 -37.77 -4.66
N SER A 29 16.24 -37.17 -4.36
CA SER A 29 14.94 -37.20 -5.07
C SER A 29 14.75 -38.10 -6.32
N SER A 30 13.68 -38.92 -6.32
CA SER A 30 12.45 -38.57 -7.10
C SER A 30 11.36 -39.66 -7.12
N THR A 31 10.10 -39.24 -6.92
CA THR A 31 8.84 -39.75 -7.52
C THR A 31 8.61 -41.26 -7.71
N GLY A 32 7.58 -41.80 -7.05
CA GLY A 32 6.92 -43.06 -7.43
C GLY A 32 5.71 -42.86 -8.37
N ALA A 33 5.03 -43.96 -8.74
CA ALA A 33 3.68 -43.98 -9.31
C ALA A 33 3.04 -45.38 -9.23
N ASP A 34 1.71 -45.40 -9.20
CA ASP A 34 0.77 -46.54 -9.12
C ASP A 34 0.98 -47.68 -10.15
N GLY A 35 0.36 -48.85 -9.94
CA GLY A 35 0.39 -49.91 -10.97
C GLY A 35 -0.30 -51.26 -10.71
N SER A 36 -1.55 -51.24 -10.25
CA SER A 36 -2.43 -52.39 -9.96
C SER A 36 -2.45 -53.61 -10.92
N ASP A 37 -2.69 -54.79 -10.32
CA ASP A 37 -3.64 -55.85 -10.73
C ASP A 37 -3.25 -57.00 -11.72
N SER A 38 -3.77 -58.19 -11.36
CA SER A 38 -4.12 -59.39 -12.14
C SER A 38 -3.11 -60.08 -13.08
N GLY A 39 -2.82 -61.36 -12.79
CA GLY A 39 -2.00 -62.24 -13.64
C GLY A 39 -2.13 -63.74 -13.36
N SER A 40 -3.33 -64.33 -13.56
CA SER A 40 -3.51 -65.79 -13.45
C SER A 40 -2.84 -66.56 -14.61
N GLY A 41 -2.07 -67.61 -14.30
CA GLY A 41 -1.39 -68.45 -15.31
C GLY A 41 -0.80 -69.73 -14.72
N THR A 42 -0.98 -70.86 -15.41
CA THR A 42 -0.66 -72.22 -14.89
C THR A 42 0.56 -72.87 -15.54
N THR A 43 1.16 -73.82 -14.80
CA THR A 43 2.02 -74.95 -15.27
C THR A 43 3.35 -74.67 -15.99
N THR A 44 4.45 -75.25 -15.48
CA THR A 44 5.22 -76.34 -16.14
C THR A 44 6.25 -76.98 -15.18
N VAL A 45 7.02 -77.98 -15.64
CA VAL A 45 7.71 -79.02 -14.83
C VAL A 45 9.26 -78.99 -14.88
N GLY A 46 9.90 -79.68 -13.91
CA GLY A 46 11.34 -80.01 -13.78
C GLY A 46 11.75 -80.06 -12.29
N GLU A 47 12.34 -81.09 -11.65
CA GLU A 47 13.34 -82.13 -12.03
C GLU A 47 14.74 -81.53 -12.32
N GLU A 48 15.91 -81.98 -11.82
CA GLU A 48 16.41 -83.17 -11.04
C GLU A 48 17.47 -82.65 -9.98
N ASP A 49 18.12 -83.33 -8.99
CA ASP A 49 18.18 -84.70 -8.40
C ASP A 49 18.84 -84.67 -6.96
N GLY A 50 18.53 -85.64 -6.09
CA GLY A 50 19.43 -86.21 -5.05
C GLY A 50 19.74 -85.46 -3.72
N SER A 51 20.24 -86.10 -2.64
CA SER A 51 20.39 -87.53 -2.27
C SER A 51 20.77 -87.67 -0.76
N GLY A 52 20.40 -88.76 -0.06
CA GLY A 52 20.94 -89.09 1.28
C GLY A 52 20.22 -90.22 2.04
N ASP A 53 20.89 -91.36 2.25
CA ASP A 53 20.32 -92.59 2.81
C ASP A 53 20.43 -92.76 4.35
N GLY A 54 19.58 -93.61 4.94
CA GLY A 54 19.70 -94.08 6.33
C GLY A 54 18.69 -95.17 6.72
N VAL A 55 19.11 -96.45 6.68
CA VAL A 55 18.28 -97.62 7.02
C VAL A 55 18.52 -98.13 8.46
N GLY A 56 17.53 -98.83 9.03
CA GLY A 56 17.64 -99.55 10.30
C GLY A 56 16.47 -100.49 10.55
N ASP A 57 16.66 -101.78 10.30
CA ASP A 57 15.64 -102.84 10.46
C ASP A 57 15.43 -103.30 11.91
N GLY A 58 14.31 -103.98 12.19
CA GLY A 58 13.92 -104.38 13.55
C GLY A 58 12.90 -105.53 13.65
N ASP A 59 13.13 -106.64 12.95
CA ASP A 59 12.31 -107.87 13.07
C ASP A 59 12.33 -108.47 14.49
N GLY A 60 11.21 -109.03 14.94
CA GLY A 60 11.05 -109.58 16.30
C GLY A 60 9.90 -110.58 16.48
N ASP A 61 9.91 -111.67 15.71
CA ASP A 61 8.90 -112.76 15.75
C ASP A 61 9.37 -113.95 16.67
N PRO A 62 8.72 -115.14 16.78
CA PRO A 62 8.08 -115.52 18.04
C PRO A 62 8.60 -116.83 18.69
N ALA A 63 8.40 -116.97 20.01
CA ALA A 63 8.57 -118.20 20.79
C ALA A 63 8.00 -118.02 22.22
N THR A 64 7.44 -119.00 22.93
CA THR A 64 7.01 -120.41 22.67
C THR A 64 6.05 -120.78 23.82
N GLY A 65 4.95 -121.51 23.57
CA GLY A 65 3.94 -121.73 24.61
C GLY A 65 3.01 -122.94 24.48
N ASP A 66 3.32 -123.94 23.65
CA ASP A 66 2.46 -125.13 23.52
C ASP A 66 2.39 -125.92 24.84
N GLY A 67 1.16 -126.25 25.27
CA GLY A 67 0.89 -126.90 26.54
C GLY A 67 -0.45 -127.62 26.51
N ASP A 68 -0.50 -128.76 25.80
CA ASP A 68 -1.71 -129.56 25.60
C ASP A 68 -2.42 -129.91 26.92
N GLY A 69 -3.74 -129.70 26.94
CA GLY A 69 -4.58 -129.83 28.13
C GLY A 69 -5.99 -130.30 27.80
N ASP A 70 -6.11 -131.41 27.07
CA ASP A 70 -7.39 -132.04 26.74
C ASP A 70 -8.26 -132.22 28.00
N GLY A 71 -9.42 -131.56 28.01
CA GLY A 71 -10.29 -131.44 29.17
C GLY A 71 -11.76 -131.31 28.77
N ASP A 72 -12.30 -132.37 28.13
CA ASP A 72 -13.70 -132.46 27.73
C ASP A 72 -14.64 -132.07 28.90
N GLY A 73 -15.44 -131.02 28.71
CA GLY A 73 -16.22 -130.40 29.78
C GLY A 73 -17.40 -129.58 29.26
N ASP A 74 -18.42 -130.26 28.74
CA ASP A 74 -19.68 -129.63 28.32
C ASP A 74 -20.33 -128.85 29.49
N GLY A 75 -20.70 -127.61 29.22
CA GLY A 75 -21.39 -126.67 30.11
C GLY A 75 -21.71 -125.41 29.30
N ASP A 76 -22.94 -125.16 28.84
CA ASP A 76 -24.24 -125.52 29.46
C ASP A 76 -24.36 -124.93 30.88
N GLY A 77 -23.78 -123.73 31.06
CA GLY A 77 -24.07 -122.80 32.15
C GLY A 77 -24.49 -121.44 31.57
N PRO A 78 -25.42 -120.72 32.21
CA PRO A 78 -25.86 -119.40 31.74
C PRO A 78 -24.71 -118.39 31.82
N GLY A 79 -24.49 -117.64 30.74
CA GLY A 79 -23.39 -116.69 30.63
C GLY A 79 -23.29 -116.07 29.24
N CYS A 80 -22.76 -114.85 29.20
CA CYS A 80 -22.76 -114.00 28.03
C CYS A 80 -21.96 -114.55 26.84
N GLY A 81 -22.37 -114.17 25.63
CA GLY A 81 -21.68 -114.48 24.38
C GLY A 81 -22.12 -115.79 23.73
N ASN A 82 -23.31 -116.30 24.08
CA ASN A 82 -23.82 -117.58 23.61
C ASN A 82 -24.80 -117.45 22.42
N GLY A 83 -25.28 -116.23 22.14
CA GLY A 83 -26.20 -115.88 21.04
C GLY A 83 -27.68 -115.88 21.44
N VAL A 84 -27.99 -115.99 22.74
CA VAL A 84 -29.36 -116.05 23.27
C VAL A 84 -29.47 -115.27 24.57
N VAL A 85 -30.18 -114.13 24.53
CA VAL A 85 -30.45 -113.31 25.73
C VAL A 85 -31.29 -114.09 26.74
N GLU A 86 -30.70 -114.45 27.87
CA GLU A 86 -31.33 -115.19 28.97
C GLU A 86 -31.87 -114.27 30.08
N SER A 87 -32.44 -114.89 31.14
CA SER A 87 -33.16 -114.21 32.23
C SER A 87 -32.22 -113.51 33.24
N GLY A 88 -31.54 -112.47 32.79
CA GLY A 88 -30.65 -111.63 33.60
C GLY A 88 -29.76 -110.70 32.78
N GLU A 89 -29.70 -110.92 31.47
CA GLU A 89 -28.85 -110.24 30.50
C GLU A 89 -29.64 -109.12 29.80
N ALA A 90 -28.97 -108.03 29.42
CA ALA A 90 -29.59 -106.93 28.66
C ALA A 90 -29.51 -107.16 27.13
N CYS A 91 -28.46 -107.86 26.69
CA CYS A 91 -28.16 -108.25 25.33
C CYS A 91 -27.38 -109.58 25.34
N ASP A 92 -27.12 -110.13 24.16
CA ASP A 92 -26.10 -111.15 23.86
C ASP A 92 -25.96 -111.15 22.32
N ASP A 93 -24.75 -111.03 21.78
CA ASP A 93 -24.49 -111.00 20.33
C ASP A 93 -23.82 -112.29 19.78
N GLY A 94 -23.56 -113.28 20.65
CA GLY A 94 -22.98 -114.56 20.29
C GLY A 94 -21.46 -114.61 20.22
N ASN A 95 -20.77 -113.65 20.85
CA ASN A 95 -19.31 -113.59 20.86
C ASN A 95 -18.74 -113.09 22.21
N GLY A 96 -17.41 -113.02 22.34
CA GLY A 96 -16.70 -112.70 23.59
C GLY A 96 -15.77 -111.50 23.50
N ILE A 97 -16.07 -110.57 22.59
CA ILE A 97 -15.42 -109.27 22.45
C ILE A 97 -16.20 -108.28 23.33
N ASP A 98 -15.49 -107.41 24.07
CA ASP A 98 -16.13 -106.37 24.89
C ASP A 98 -16.51 -105.12 24.07
N THR A 99 -15.87 -104.94 22.92
CA THR A 99 -15.93 -103.72 22.10
C THR A 99 -16.95 -103.79 20.95
N ASP A 100 -17.92 -104.71 20.99
CA ASP A 100 -19.06 -104.73 20.06
C ASP A 100 -20.41 -104.80 20.80
N ALA A 101 -21.48 -105.26 20.16
CA ALA A 101 -22.85 -104.83 20.50
C ALA A 101 -23.33 -105.21 21.91
N CYS A 102 -22.63 -106.12 22.60
CA CYS A 102 -22.86 -106.48 23.99
C CYS A 102 -21.51 -106.65 24.72
N THR A 103 -21.38 -106.11 25.94
CA THR A 103 -20.17 -106.35 26.76
C THR A 103 -20.10 -107.82 27.21
N ASN A 104 -18.92 -108.30 27.59
CA ASN A 104 -18.74 -109.61 28.26
C ASN A 104 -19.48 -109.70 29.61
N ALA A 105 -19.98 -108.57 30.15
CA ALA A 105 -20.84 -108.52 31.33
C ALA A 105 -22.35 -108.64 31.00
N CYS A 106 -22.71 -108.77 29.71
CA CYS A 106 -24.08 -108.76 29.19
C CYS A 106 -24.89 -107.50 29.51
N THR A 107 -24.19 -106.35 29.59
CA THR A 107 -24.78 -105.03 29.43
C THR A 107 -24.72 -104.63 27.96
N VAL A 108 -25.69 -103.84 27.50
CA VAL A 108 -25.52 -103.11 26.23
C VAL A 108 -24.30 -102.21 26.45
N ALA A 109 -23.37 -102.23 25.50
CA ALA A 109 -22.24 -101.30 25.51
C ALA A 109 -22.77 -99.89 25.19
N GLU A 110 -22.49 -98.95 26.08
CA GLU A 110 -23.06 -97.60 26.07
C GLU A 110 -21.95 -96.59 26.45
N CYS A 111 -21.81 -95.52 25.64
CA CYS A 111 -20.83 -94.45 25.88
C CYS A 111 -20.75 -94.00 27.35
N GLY A 112 -19.56 -94.10 27.92
CA GLY A 112 -19.28 -93.85 29.33
C GLY A 112 -19.25 -95.10 30.22
N ASP A 113 -19.17 -96.31 29.65
CA ASP A 113 -19.05 -97.57 30.41
C ASP A 113 -17.59 -98.02 30.66
N GLY A 114 -16.64 -97.41 29.93
CA GLY A 114 -15.20 -97.66 30.02
C GLY A 114 -14.62 -98.49 28.86
N ILE A 115 -15.40 -98.78 27.82
CA ILE A 115 -15.06 -99.77 26.79
C ILE A 115 -15.34 -99.24 25.36
N VAL A 116 -14.32 -98.65 24.73
CA VAL A 116 -14.42 -98.06 23.38
C VAL A 116 -15.05 -99.02 22.35
N HIS A 117 -16.25 -98.65 21.90
CA HIS A 117 -17.14 -99.40 21.03
C HIS A 117 -16.64 -99.36 19.57
N ALA A 118 -16.03 -100.46 19.12
CA ALA A 118 -15.07 -100.47 18.02
C ALA A 118 -15.69 -100.11 16.65
N GLY A 119 -15.48 -98.86 16.22
CA GLY A 119 -16.03 -98.33 14.96
C GLY A 119 -17.47 -97.83 15.07
N VAL A 120 -18.01 -97.75 16.29
CA VAL A 120 -19.21 -96.99 16.63
C VAL A 120 -18.82 -95.61 17.14
N GLU A 121 -17.80 -95.54 18.01
CA GLU A 121 -17.35 -94.30 18.67
C GLU A 121 -15.82 -94.10 18.60
N ALA A 122 -15.34 -92.95 19.08
CA ALA A 122 -13.94 -92.52 18.95
C ALA A 122 -13.14 -92.59 20.28
N CYS A 123 -13.81 -92.48 21.42
CA CYS A 123 -13.24 -92.53 22.77
C CYS A 123 -14.28 -93.09 23.76
N ASP A 124 -13.83 -93.48 24.95
CA ASP A 124 -14.63 -93.74 26.15
C ASP A 124 -13.64 -93.66 27.35
N ASP A 125 -14.05 -93.04 28.45
CA ASP A 125 -13.26 -92.88 29.69
C ASP A 125 -13.94 -93.46 30.95
N GLY A 126 -15.12 -94.05 30.82
CA GLY A 126 -15.92 -94.62 31.92
C GLY A 126 -16.73 -93.60 32.72
N ASN A 127 -17.03 -92.43 32.16
CA ASN A 127 -17.73 -91.34 32.83
C ASN A 127 -18.76 -90.64 31.91
N ASN A 128 -19.37 -89.52 32.35
CA ASN A 128 -20.52 -88.87 31.68
C ASN A 128 -20.43 -87.33 31.81
N ASP A 129 -19.20 -86.79 31.89
CA ASP A 129 -18.90 -85.36 32.04
C ASP A 129 -18.29 -84.82 30.73
N PRO A 130 -19.06 -84.09 29.89
CA PRO A 130 -18.68 -83.80 28.50
C PRO A 130 -17.61 -82.68 28.37
N PHE A 131 -16.88 -82.38 29.44
CA PHE A 131 -15.90 -81.30 29.55
C PHE A 131 -14.46 -81.80 29.78
N ASP A 132 -14.22 -83.12 29.70
CA ASP A 132 -12.87 -83.71 29.75
C ASP A 132 -12.31 -84.02 28.34
N MET A 133 -11.84 -85.24 28.07
CA MET A 133 -11.27 -85.63 26.77
C MET A 133 -12.26 -86.40 25.87
N CYS A 134 -13.42 -86.80 26.38
CA CYS A 134 -14.46 -87.46 25.61
C CYS A 134 -15.83 -86.78 25.83
N THR A 135 -16.62 -86.65 24.78
CA THR A 135 -17.99 -86.11 24.89
C THR A 135 -18.97 -87.21 25.33
N ASN A 136 -20.16 -86.84 25.82
CA ASN A 136 -21.24 -87.79 26.14
C ASN A 136 -21.87 -88.45 24.89
N GLU A 137 -21.41 -88.05 23.70
CA GLU A 137 -21.68 -88.66 22.40
C GLU A 137 -20.51 -89.55 21.91
N CYS A 138 -19.47 -89.71 22.75
CA CYS A 138 -18.21 -90.43 22.52
C CYS A 138 -17.44 -90.03 21.23
N GLU A 139 -17.59 -88.74 20.87
CA GLU A 139 -16.66 -88.02 20.01
C GLU A 139 -15.53 -87.44 20.86
N ALA A 140 -14.29 -87.47 20.35
CA ALA A 140 -13.12 -86.96 21.08
C ALA A 140 -13.14 -85.43 21.15
N ALA A 141 -12.60 -84.87 22.25
CA ALA A 141 -12.42 -83.44 22.46
C ALA A 141 -11.66 -82.76 21.28
N VAL A 142 -12.25 -81.72 20.69
CA VAL A 142 -11.69 -80.96 19.56
C VAL A 142 -12.08 -79.48 19.64
N CYS A 143 -11.09 -78.65 19.94
CA CYS A 143 -11.12 -77.19 19.77
C CYS A 143 -11.85 -76.74 18.50
N GLY A 144 -12.90 -75.93 18.67
CA GLY A 144 -13.81 -75.46 17.63
C GLY A 144 -15.19 -76.12 17.61
N ASP A 145 -15.51 -77.01 18.56
CA ASP A 145 -16.82 -77.70 18.62
C ASP A 145 -17.93 -76.95 19.38
N GLY A 146 -17.58 -76.02 20.27
CA GLY A 146 -18.51 -75.28 21.14
C GLY A 146 -18.41 -75.59 22.63
N ILE A 147 -17.52 -76.49 23.07
CA ILE A 147 -17.40 -77.01 24.43
C ILE A 147 -15.97 -76.83 24.94
N ILE A 148 -15.77 -76.08 26.04
CA ILE A 148 -14.44 -75.90 26.63
C ILE A 148 -14.03 -77.17 27.38
N GLN A 149 -12.97 -77.82 26.92
CA GLN A 149 -12.48 -79.14 27.37
C GLN A 149 -11.20 -79.05 28.23
N GLU A 150 -10.74 -80.16 28.85
CA GLU A 150 -9.56 -80.12 29.74
C GLU A 150 -8.26 -79.80 28.97
N GLY A 151 -7.82 -78.54 29.08
CA GLY A 151 -6.62 -78.01 28.42
C GLY A 151 -6.89 -76.71 27.67
N GLU A 152 -8.15 -76.43 27.37
CA GLU A 152 -8.61 -75.24 26.66
C GLU A 152 -8.91 -74.08 27.61
N ILE A 153 -8.74 -72.85 27.14
CA ILE A 153 -9.03 -71.63 27.91
C ILE A 153 -10.31 -70.95 27.42
N CYS A 154 -10.61 -71.12 26.13
CA CYS A 154 -11.82 -70.64 25.49
C CYS A 154 -12.24 -71.62 24.40
N ASP A 155 -13.53 -71.62 24.07
CA ASP A 155 -14.04 -72.17 22.83
C ASP A 155 -15.25 -71.33 22.40
N ALA A 156 -15.24 -70.89 21.14
CA ALA A 156 -16.31 -70.13 20.49
C ALA A 156 -16.90 -70.89 19.27
N GLY A 157 -16.64 -72.21 19.19
CA GLY A 157 -17.05 -73.11 18.14
C GLY A 157 -16.52 -72.68 16.76
N PRO A 158 -17.37 -72.63 15.72
CA PRO A 158 -17.02 -72.12 14.39
C PRO A 158 -16.59 -70.64 14.32
N ASN A 159 -16.43 -69.95 15.46
CA ASN A 159 -15.89 -68.59 15.55
C ASN A 159 -14.47 -68.56 16.12
N ASN A 160 -13.82 -69.71 16.36
CA ASN A 160 -12.39 -69.77 16.67
C ASN A 160 -11.56 -69.42 15.42
N GLY A 161 -10.49 -68.63 15.57
CA GLY A 161 -9.55 -68.36 14.47
C GLY A 161 -8.83 -67.00 14.58
N PRO A 162 -8.09 -66.61 13.53
CA PRO A 162 -7.39 -65.32 13.48
C PRO A 162 -8.35 -64.13 13.57
N GLY A 163 -7.99 -63.12 14.36
CA GLY A 163 -8.78 -61.92 14.63
C GLY A 163 -10.07 -62.18 15.39
N MET A 164 -10.16 -63.30 16.13
CA MET A 164 -11.29 -63.68 16.97
C MET A 164 -10.86 -63.77 18.43
N ALA A 165 -11.79 -63.61 19.37
CA ALA A 165 -11.48 -63.60 20.81
C ALA A 165 -10.99 -64.96 21.35
N CYS A 166 -11.10 -66.01 20.54
CA CYS A 166 -10.53 -67.33 20.78
C CYS A 166 -9.84 -67.80 19.49
N LYS A 167 -8.61 -68.28 19.61
CA LYS A 167 -7.79 -68.69 18.46
C LYS A 167 -8.13 -70.10 17.99
N GLY A 168 -7.56 -70.49 16.86
CA GLY A 168 -7.70 -71.83 16.27
C GLY A 168 -7.03 -72.97 17.07
N ASP A 169 -6.40 -72.67 18.21
CA ASP A 169 -5.80 -73.60 19.17
C ASP A 169 -6.39 -73.45 20.59
N CYS A 170 -7.53 -72.76 20.72
CA CYS A 170 -8.29 -72.57 21.95
C CYS A 170 -7.53 -71.86 23.10
N THR A 171 -6.49 -71.10 22.74
CA THR A 171 -5.99 -70.00 23.57
C THR A 171 -6.81 -68.74 23.34
N PRO A 172 -6.88 -67.81 24.31
CA PRO A 172 -7.43 -66.49 24.07
C PRO A 172 -6.55 -65.74 23.06
N ASN A 173 -7.13 -64.70 22.48
CA ASN A 173 -6.39 -63.63 21.83
C ASN A 173 -6.05 -62.57 22.89
N GLU A 174 -4.77 -62.17 22.96
CA GLU A 174 -4.20 -61.26 23.95
C GLU A 174 -3.19 -60.29 23.30
N CYS A 175 -3.51 -59.00 23.27
CA CYS A 175 -2.62 -57.91 22.83
C CYS A 175 -1.11 -58.16 23.04
N GLY A 176 -0.36 -58.13 21.94
CA GLY A 176 1.08 -58.40 21.85
C GLY A 176 1.41 -59.83 21.42
N ASP A 177 0.49 -60.53 20.73
CA ASP A 177 0.64 -61.96 20.40
C ASP A 177 0.80 -62.31 18.90
N GLY A 178 0.55 -61.33 18.01
CA GLY A 178 0.74 -61.43 16.57
C GLY A 178 -0.57 -61.58 15.77
N ASP A 179 -1.73 -61.52 16.41
CA ASP A 179 -3.05 -61.64 15.80
C ASP A 179 -3.98 -60.53 16.34
N GLN A 180 -4.31 -59.52 15.53
CA GLN A 180 -5.12 -58.37 15.98
C GLN A 180 -6.57 -58.76 16.30
N GLY A 181 -6.94 -58.76 17.59
CA GLY A 181 -8.20 -59.29 18.10
C GLY A 181 -9.43 -58.36 18.11
N PRO A 182 -10.61 -58.88 18.55
CA PRO A 182 -11.86 -58.11 18.60
C PRO A 182 -11.87 -57.00 19.67
N GLY A 183 -11.39 -55.82 19.28
CA GLY A 183 -11.34 -54.62 20.13
C GLY A 183 -10.00 -53.90 20.07
N GLU A 184 -9.00 -54.54 19.46
CA GLU A 184 -7.64 -54.05 19.30
C GLU A 184 -7.53 -53.22 18.01
N GLY A 185 -6.87 -52.07 18.08
CA GLY A 185 -6.63 -51.18 16.93
C GLY A 185 -5.36 -51.52 16.16
N CYS A 186 -4.40 -52.18 16.81
CA CYS A 186 -3.18 -52.76 16.26
C CYS A 186 -2.79 -54.00 17.09
N ASP A 187 -1.86 -54.81 16.57
CA ASP A 187 -1.04 -55.78 17.32
C ASP A 187 0.27 -55.94 16.51
N ASP A 188 1.43 -55.97 17.18
CA ASP A 188 2.76 -56.14 16.53
C ASP A 188 3.52 -57.41 16.96
N GLY A 189 2.87 -58.29 17.72
CA GLY A 189 3.44 -59.54 18.24
C GLY A 189 4.45 -59.39 19.37
N ASN A 190 4.47 -58.24 20.07
CA ASN A 190 5.37 -58.04 21.19
C ASN A 190 4.78 -57.17 22.32
N ALA A 191 5.56 -56.98 23.40
CA ALA A 191 5.11 -56.33 24.63
C ALA A 191 5.97 -55.11 25.00
N VAL A 192 6.12 -54.20 24.03
CA VAL A 192 6.79 -52.90 24.14
C VAL A 192 5.77 -51.81 23.80
N ASP A 193 5.97 -50.59 24.33
CA ASP A 193 5.00 -49.48 24.24
C ASP A 193 5.36 -48.43 23.17
N ASN A 194 6.46 -48.60 22.43
CA ASN A 194 7.09 -47.51 21.68
C ASN A 194 7.63 -47.92 20.30
N ASP A 195 7.00 -48.94 19.72
CA ASP A 195 7.20 -49.51 18.39
C ASP A 195 5.87 -49.54 17.62
N ASP A 196 5.57 -50.57 16.82
CA ASP A 196 4.48 -50.50 15.83
C ASP A 196 3.07 -50.58 16.46
N CYS A 197 2.97 -50.92 17.76
CA CYS A 197 1.75 -50.87 18.58
C CYS A 197 2.05 -50.49 20.05
N SER A 198 1.02 -50.26 20.88
CA SER A 198 1.15 -50.08 22.34
C SER A 198 0.77 -51.35 23.12
N ASN A 199 1.21 -51.50 24.38
CA ASN A 199 0.81 -52.61 25.28
C ASN A 199 -0.68 -52.60 25.68
N THR A 200 -1.49 -51.71 25.10
CA THR A 200 -2.95 -51.67 25.25
C THR A 200 -3.68 -51.86 23.92
N CYS A 201 -2.94 -52.15 22.85
CA CYS A 201 -3.39 -52.33 21.48
C CYS A 201 -4.22 -51.15 20.94
N VAL A 202 -3.86 -49.95 21.40
CA VAL A 202 -4.26 -48.67 20.82
C VAL A 202 -3.16 -48.24 19.83
N PRO A 203 -3.49 -47.83 18.59
CA PRO A 203 -2.50 -47.30 17.65
C PRO A 203 -1.91 -45.97 18.13
N ALA A 204 -0.70 -45.64 17.66
CA ALA A 204 -0.05 -44.34 17.84
C ALA A 204 -1.06 -43.19 17.66
N THR A 205 -1.26 -42.41 18.73
CA THR A 205 -2.30 -41.39 18.82
C THR A 205 -1.72 -40.12 19.43
N CYS A 206 -1.05 -39.34 18.59
CA CYS A 206 -0.60 -37.98 18.85
C CYS A 206 -1.48 -37.20 19.85
N GLY A 207 -0.85 -36.73 20.92
CA GLY A 207 -1.47 -36.01 22.03
C GLY A 207 -1.82 -36.86 23.26
N ASP A 208 -1.31 -38.09 23.38
CA ASP A 208 -1.64 -39.00 24.50
C ASP A 208 -0.57 -39.10 25.61
N GLY A 209 0.67 -38.68 25.32
CA GLY A 209 1.82 -38.71 26.24
C GLY A 209 2.89 -39.74 25.91
N VAL A 210 2.75 -40.52 24.83
CA VAL A 210 3.68 -41.58 24.41
C VAL A 210 4.16 -41.36 22.99
N VAL A 211 5.46 -41.13 22.79
CA VAL A 211 6.05 -41.03 21.43
C VAL A 211 6.16 -42.43 20.82
N GLN A 212 5.34 -42.72 19.81
CA GLN A 212 5.35 -43.99 19.08
C GLN A 212 5.61 -43.76 17.58
N PRO A 213 6.36 -44.63 16.86
CA PRO A 213 6.48 -44.53 15.41
C PRO A 213 5.12 -44.38 14.71
N PRO A 214 4.91 -43.38 13.82
CA PRO A 214 5.92 -42.55 13.13
C PRO A 214 6.16 -41.15 13.75
N GLU A 215 5.81 -40.93 15.01
CA GLU A 215 5.85 -39.62 15.68
C GLU A 215 7.30 -39.18 16.04
N ASP A 216 7.63 -37.91 15.82
CA ASP A 216 8.91 -37.31 16.22
C ASP A 216 8.86 -36.76 17.66
N CYS A 217 7.66 -36.45 18.16
CA CYS A 217 7.39 -35.97 19.51
C CYS A 217 5.96 -36.29 19.96
N ASP A 218 5.68 -36.06 21.24
CA ASP A 218 4.36 -35.98 21.86
C ASP A 218 4.50 -35.16 23.16
N ASP A 219 3.55 -34.27 23.47
CA ASP A 219 3.50 -33.50 24.72
C ASP A 219 2.16 -33.61 25.50
N ALA A 220 1.44 -34.71 25.27
CA ALA A 220 0.19 -35.12 25.92
C ALA A 220 -1.00 -34.17 25.74
N ASN A 221 -1.02 -33.42 24.63
CA ASN A 221 -2.07 -32.46 24.33
C ASN A 221 -2.28 -32.24 22.81
N MET A 222 -3.21 -31.35 22.42
CA MET A 222 -3.62 -31.11 21.02
C MET A 222 -3.67 -29.60 20.71
N ASP A 223 -2.73 -28.83 21.26
CA ASP A 223 -2.40 -27.48 20.78
C ASP A 223 -1.39 -27.58 19.61
N ASN A 224 -1.09 -26.47 18.95
CA ASN A 224 -0.15 -26.39 17.82
C ASN A 224 1.00 -25.42 18.10
N LEU A 225 1.09 -24.90 19.33
CA LEU A 225 1.83 -23.66 19.65
C LEU A 225 2.83 -23.85 20.80
N ASP A 226 2.93 -25.06 21.35
CA ASP A 226 3.86 -25.48 22.40
C ASP A 226 5.04 -26.32 21.87
N ALA A 227 5.22 -27.59 22.25
CA ALA A 227 6.46 -28.33 21.97
C ALA A 227 6.34 -29.31 20.81
N CYS A 228 5.13 -29.76 20.52
CA CYS A 228 4.80 -30.69 19.45
C CYS A 228 3.58 -30.18 18.66
N THR A 229 3.49 -30.50 17.37
CA THR A 229 2.31 -30.14 16.56
C THR A 229 1.21 -31.21 16.68
N ASN A 230 -0.02 -30.88 16.29
CA ASN A 230 -1.11 -31.86 16.09
C ASN A 230 -0.85 -32.89 14.96
N ALA A 231 0.33 -32.87 14.32
CA ALA A 231 0.82 -33.90 13.41
C ALA A 231 1.97 -34.73 14.01
N CYS A 232 2.28 -34.50 15.29
CA CYS A 232 3.40 -35.05 16.05
C CYS A 232 4.77 -34.91 15.38
N THR A 233 4.96 -33.77 14.71
CA THR A 233 6.27 -33.22 14.33
C THR A 233 6.73 -32.23 15.40
N ALA A 234 8.05 -32.12 15.59
CA ALA A 234 8.60 -31.10 16.48
C ALA A 234 8.18 -29.69 16.03
N ALA A 235 7.98 -28.81 17.00
CA ALA A 235 7.80 -27.37 16.76
C ALA A 235 9.13 -26.79 16.22
N GLU A 236 9.15 -26.41 14.94
CA GLU A 236 10.33 -25.87 14.24
C GLU A 236 9.98 -24.63 13.40
N CYS A 237 10.90 -23.64 13.40
CA CYS A 237 10.80 -22.47 12.53
C CYS A 237 10.85 -22.87 11.05
N GLY A 238 9.82 -22.49 10.29
CA GLY A 238 9.62 -22.87 8.89
C GLY A 238 8.45 -23.83 8.63
N ASP A 239 7.61 -24.14 9.62
CA ASP A 239 6.50 -25.11 9.52
C ASP A 239 5.10 -24.52 9.22
N THR A 240 4.97 -23.19 9.16
CA THR A 240 3.71 -22.39 9.04
C THR A 240 2.87 -22.21 10.32
N LEU A 241 3.39 -22.55 11.50
CA LEU A 241 2.75 -22.36 12.80
C LEU A 241 3.61 -21.45 13.68
N VAL A 242 3.10 -20.27 14.07
CA VAL A 242 3.84 -19.31 14.91
C VAL A 242 3.84 -19.76 16.38
N GLN A 243 4.94 -20.36 16.82
CA GLN A 243 5.11 -20.99 18.13
C GLN A 243 5.46 -19.97 19.24
N MET A 244 5.44 -20.40 20.51
CA MET A 244 5.68 -19.53 21.68
C MET A 244 7.00 -18.72 21.67
N ASN A 245 8.03 -19.15 20.92
CA ASN A 245 9.33 -18.46 20.84
C ASN A 245 9.50 -17.63 19.55
N GLU A 246 8.47 -17.55 18.73
CA GLU A 246 8.51 -16.97 17.39
C GLU A 246 7.64 -15.71 17.34
N GLU A 247 8.03 -14.77 16.48
CA GLU A 247 7.24 -13.56 16.25
C GLU A 247 6.48 -13.61 14.92
N CYS A 248 6.89 -14.50 14.01
CA CYS A 248 6.30 -14.74 12.71
C CYS A 248 6.70 -16.14 12.22
N ASP A 249 5.91 -16.70 11.29
CA ASP A 249 6.36 -17.81 10.46
C ASP A 249 5.63 -17.74 9.10
N LEU A 250 6.39 -17.84 8.01
CA LEU A 250 5.94 -17.87 6.61
C LEU A 250 6.34 -19.20 5.92
N GLY A 251 6.71 -20.21 6.71
CA GLY A 251 7.19 -21.50 6.30
C GLY A 251 8.45 -21.42 5.42
N ASN A 252 8.40 -22.11 4.30
CA ASN A 252 9.44 -22.06 3.25
C ASN A 252 9.63 -20.68 2.58
N ALA A 253 8.88 -19.63 2.99
CA ALA A 253 9.10 -18.25 2.58
C ALA A 253 9.86 -17.40 3.62
N ASN A 254 10.21 -17.95 4.78
CA ASN A 254 11.17 -17.36 5.71
C ASN A 254 12.52 -17.12 5.01
N SER A 255 13.16 -15.97 5.26
CA SER A 255 14.34 -15.55 4.49
C SER A 255 15.27 -14.67 5.34
N PRO A 256 16.61 -14.81 5.22
CA PRO A 256 17.57 -13.93 5.91
C PRO A 256 17.46 -12.43 5.62
N ASN A 257 16.63 -12.02 4.64
CA ASN A 257 16.31 -10.63 4.32
C ASN A 257 14.80 -10.45 4.00
N GLY A 258 13.93 -11.30 4.55
CA GLY A 258 12.47 -11.22 4.38
C GLY A 258 11.75 -10.63 5.59
N ALA A 259 10.47 -10.30 5.43
CA ALA A 259 9.63 -9.79 6.51
C ALA A 259 9.54 -10.73 7.74
N CYS A 260 9.74 -12.03 7.50
CA CYS A 260 10.07 -13.01 8.55
C CYS A 260 11.46 -13.59 8.28
N THR A 261 12.31 -13.56 9.30
CA THR A 261 13.70 -14.03 9.22
C THR A 261 13.80 -15.54 9.17
N SER A 262 14.98 -16.07 8.83
CA SER A 262 15.29 -17.51 8.98
C SER A 262 15.43 -18.00 10.43
N GLU A 263 15.18 -17.13 11.42
CA GLU A 263 15.11 -17.46 12.85
C GLU A 263 13.73 -17.10 13.45
N CYS A 264 12.70 -16.91 12.60
CA CYS A 264 11.30 -16.64 12.96
C CYS A 264 11.06 -15.39 13.83
N LEU A 265 11.97 -14.43 13.74
CA LEU A 265 11.82 -13.05 14.20
C LEU A 265 11.31 -12.17 13.06
N ASN A 266 10.59 -11.08 13.36
CA ASN A 266 10.21 -10.09 12.33
C ASN A 266 11.44 -9.32 11.82
N ALA A 267 11.34 -8.80 10.60
CA ALA A 267 12.20 -7.72 10.12
C ALA A 267 12.17 -6.52 11.09
N ALA A 268 13.34 -5.96 11.42
CA ALA A 268 13.50 -4.98 12.49
C ALA A 268 14.43 -3.83 12.09
N CYS A 269 13.84 -2.72 11.64
CA CYS A 269 14.55 -1.46 11.37
C CYS A 269 15.45 -1.02 12.54
N GLY A 270 16.72 -0.76 12.24
CA GLY A 270 17.73 -0.34 13.22
C GLY A 270 18.60 -1.48 13.76
N ASP A 271 18.58 -2.67 13.13
CA ASP A 271 19.44 -3.80 13.47
C ASP A 271 20.67 -3.93 12.56
N GLY A 272 20.67 -3.24 11.42
CA GLY A 272 21.78 -3.15 10.45
C GLY A 272 21.68 -4.15 9.28
N PHE A 273 20.49 -4.72 9.02
CA PHE A 273 20.24 -5.63 7.90
C PHE A 273 19.10 -5.14 7.01
N ILE A 274 19.39 -4.68 5.79
CA ILE A 274 18.33 -4.18 4.88
C ILE A 274 17.30 -5.27 4.54
N TRP A 275 16.06 -5.07 4.98
CA TRP A 275 14.91 -5.97 4.82
C TRP A 275 14.15 -5.68 3.51
N ALA A 276 14.39 -6.51 2.49
CA ALA A 276 14.03 -6.20 1.10
C ALA A 276 12.52 -6.02 0.86
N GLY A 277 12.08 -4.77 0.69
CA GLY A 277 10.66 -4.43 0.50
C GLY A 277 9.85 -4.36 1.80
N GLN A 278 10.51 -4.30 2.95
CA GLN A 278 9.93 -3.74 4.19
C GLN A 278 10.49 -2.34 4.47
N GLU A 279 11.73 -2.08 4.06
CA GLU A 279 12.41 -0.79 4.21
C GLU A 279 13.35 -0.50 3.02
N GLU A 280 14.00 0.65 3.06
CA GLU A 280 14.86 1.18 1.98
C GLU A 280 16.35 1.15 2.37
N CYS A 281 16.65 1.41 3.65
CA CYS A 281 17.99 1.48 4.23
C CYS A 281 18.03 0.87 5.64
N ASP A 282 19.22 0.56 6.17
CA ASP A 282 19.43 0.36 7.61
C ASP A 282 20.91 0.59 7.99
N ASP A 283 21.23 1.73 8.60
CA ASP A 283 22.53 2.06 9.22
C ASP A 283 22.57 1.66 10.73
N GLY A 284 21.55 0.95 11.21
CA GLY A 284 21.45 0.38 12.55
C GLY A 284 21.25 1.44 13.64
N VAL A 285 22.22 1.55 14.53
CA VAL A 285 22.19 2.52 15.65
C VAL A 285 22.41 3.97 15.21
N ASP A 286 22.84 4.18 13.97
CA ASP A 286 23.06 5.51 13.39
C ASP A 286 21.83 6.02 12.59
N ASN A 287 20.73 5.24 12.54
CA ASN A 287 19.43 5.69 11.98
C ASN A 287 18.82 6.83 12.82
N GLY A 288 18.28 7.86 12.16
CA GLY A 288 17.58 8.93 12.87
C GLY A 288 17.32 10.21 12.06
N PRO A 289 16.70 11.23 12.68
CA PRO A 289 16.47 12.52 12.05
C PRO A 289 17.78 13.20 11.62
N GLY A 290 17.85 13.62 10.36
CA GLY A 290 19.02 14.23 9.72
C GLY A 290 20.19 13.27 9.47
N MET A 291 19.91 11.96 9.41
CA MET A 291 20.86 10.92 9.01
C MET A 291 20.49 10.39 7.61
N ALA A 292 21.38 9.60 7.00
CA ALA A 292 21.12 9.07 5.65
C ALA A 292 19.96 8.07 5.64
N CYS A 293 19.80 7.33 6.75
CA CYS A 293 18.68 6.44 7.00
C CYS A 293 17.83 6.96 8.18
N LYS A 294 16.52 6.99 8.00
CA LYS A 294 15.58 7.55 8.98
C LYS A 294 15.26 6.57 10.11
N ALA A 295 14.63 7.08 11.16
CA ALA A 295 14.19 6.31 12.33
C ALA A 295 13.09 5.26 12.02
N ASP A 296 12.54 5.26 10.81
CA ASP A 296 11.61 4.27 10.26
C ASP A 296 12.16 3.51 9.05
N CYS A 297 13.47 3.64 8.78
CA CYS A 297 14.21 2.98 7.70
C CYS A 297 13.73 3.31 6.27
N SER A 298 13.10 4.48 6.11
CA SER A 298 13.04 5.17 4.81
C SER A 298 14.37 5.88 4.50
N ASP A 299 14.72 5.95 3.22
CA ASP A 299 15.85 6.77 2.76
C ASP A 299 15.56 8.26 3.07
N ASN A 300 16.58 9.01 3.48
CA ASN A 300 16.50 10.47 3.56
C ASN A 300 16.79 11.11 2.18
N TYR A 301 15.92 12.01 1.73
CA TYR A 301 16.04 12.71 0.45
C TYR A 301 15.33 14.07 0.46
N CYS A 302 15.95 15.05 -0.19
CA CYS A 302 15.36 16.38 -0.42
C CYS A 302 13.91 16.38 -0.88
N GLY A 303 13.03 16.98 -0.07
CA GLY A 303 11.59 17.01 -0.25
C GLY A 303 10.83 16.11 0.73
N ASP A 304 11.48 15.61 1.77
CA ASP A 304 10.88 14.68 2.74
C ASP A 304 10.61 15.28 4.14
N ALA A 305 11.02 16.55 4.32
CA ALA A 305 10.88 17.36 5.54
C ALA A 305 11.76 16.95 6.75
N ASP A 306 12.89 16.27 6.52
CA ASP A 306 13.94 16.00 7.52
C ASP A 306 15.33 16.33 6.95
N VAL A 307 15.96 17.42 7.42
CA VAL A 307 17.17 18.00 6.77
C VAL A 307 18.36 17.03 6.77
N GLY A 308 18.71 16.53 5.58
CA GLY A 308 19.59 15.39 5.37
C GLY A 308 21.11 15.64 5.33
N PRO A 309 21.92 14.58 5.19
CA PRO A 309 23.39 14.64 5.06
C PRO A 309 23.89 15.31 3.76
N GLY A 310 23.84 16.64 3.71
CA GLY A 310 24.29 17.44 2.57
C GLY A 310 23.35 18.59 2.20
N GLU A 311 22.22 18.67 2.88
CA GLU A 311 21.17 19.66 2.67
C GLU A 311 21.34 20.83 3.64
N GLU A 312 20.84 22.00 3.26
CA GLU A 312 20.84 23.18 4.12
C GLU A 312 19.45 23.49 4.71
N CYS A 313 18.40 23.01 4.06
CA CYS A 313 16.99 23.10 4.45
C CYS A 313 16.22 21.95 3.82
N ASP A 314 15.13 21.52 4.45
CA ASP A 314 14.08 20.71 3.83
C ASP A 314 12.76 20.97 4.57
N ASN A 315 11.75 21.48 3.85
CA ASN A 315 10.39 21.73 4.35
C ASN A 315 9.37 20.71 3.82
N GLY A 316 9.76 19.81 2.91
CA GLY A 316 8.92 18.82 2.23
C GLY A 316 8.59 19.17 0.77
N GLU A 317 8.15 18.17 -0.01
CA GLU A 317 7.90 18.20 -1.48
C GLU A 317 7.01 19.37 -1.95
N LEU A 318 6.15 19.89 -1.08
CA LEU A 318 5.23 21.00 -1.38
C LEU A 318 5.76 22.38 -0.98
N ASP A 319 6.75 22.45 -0.08
CA ASP A 319 7.30 23.68 0.49
C ASP A 319 8.78 23.92 0.07
N ASN A 320 9.36 23.03 -0.75
CA ASN A 320 10.64 23.18 -1.44
C ASN A 320 10.42 23.52 -2.93
N ALA A 321 10.16 24.78 -3.26
CA ALA A 321 9.80 25.22 -4.62
C ALA A 321 10.53 26.51 -5.03
N PRO A 322 10.65 26.83 -6.34
CA PRO A 322 11.21 28.10 -6.79
C PRO A 322 10.40 29.26 -6.21
N GLY A 323 11.07 30.17 -5.51
CA GLY A 323 10.44 31.27 -4.78
C GLY A 323 9.81 30.90 -3.43
N LEU A 324 10.23 29.81 -2.81
CA LEU A 324 10.04 29.51 -1.37
C LEU A 324 11.38 29.58 -0.62
N GLU A 325 11.35 29.58 0.72
CA GLU A 325 12.57 29.75 1.54
C GLU A 325 13.59 28.60 1.35
N CYS A 326 13.14 27.45 0.85
CA CYS A 326 13.97 26.32 0.45
C CYS A 326 13.72 25.98 -1.03
N LEU A 327 14.80 25.80 -1.80
CA LEU A 327 14.72 25.48 -3.23
C LEU A 327 14.51 23.97 -3.47
N PRO A 328 14.09 23.53 -4.69
CA PRO A 328 13.89 22.12 -5.05
C PRO A 328 15.14 21.22 -5.00
N ASN A 329 16.29 21.76 -4.60
CA ASN A 329 17.57 21.07 -4.40
C ASN A 329 18.06 21.14 -2.94
N CYS A 330 17.21 21.56 -2.01
CA CYS A 330 17.47 21.64 -0.56
C CYS A 330 18.66 22.52 -0.17
N VAL A 331 18.85 23.58 -0.95
CA VAL A 331 19.67 24.75 -0.63
C VAL A 331 18.73 25.87 -0.21
N ASN A 332 19.14 26.70 0.77
CA ASN A 332 18.37 27.88 1.13
C ASN A 332 18.26 28.81 -0.07
N ASN A 333 17.08 29.39 -0.27
CA ASN A 333 16.94 30.50 -1.20
C ASN A 333 17.59 31.76 -0.60
N ILE A 334 18.50 32.38 -1.37
CA ILE A 334 19.33 33.50 -0.92
C ILE A 334 19.52 34.48 -2.07
N CYS A 335 18.95 35.67 -1.92
CA CYS A 335 19.22 36.88 -2.69
C CYS A 335 20.54 36.89 -3.47
N GLY A 336 20.41 36.90 -4.79
CA GLY A 336 21.46 36.75 -5.78
C GLY A 336 21.71 35.31 -6.25
N ASP A 337 20.75 34.40 -6.08
CA ASP A 337 20.85 32.99 -6.55
C ASP A 337 20.19 32.75 -7.92
N GLY A 338 19.24 33.61 -8.32
CA GLY A 338 18.49 33.54 -9.58
C GLY A 338 17.00 33.20 -9.43
N ASP A 339 16.53 32.82 -8.24
CA ASP A 339 15.16 32.38 -7.96
C ASP A 339 14.51 33.31 -6.91
N LYS A 340 13.73 34.31 -7.33
CA LYS A 340 13.11 35.31 -6.43
C LYS A 340 12.26 34.66 -5.31
N GLY A 341 12.72 34.81 -4.06
CA GLY A 341 12.11 34.26 -2.85
C GLY A 341 10.78 34.84 -2.36
N PRO A 342 10.17 34.21 -1.34
CA PRO A 342 8.87 34.64 -0.80
C PRO A 342 8.99 35.88 0.11
N ASN A 343 10.21 36.16 0.59
CA ASN A 343 10.56 37.35 1.38
C ASN A 343 11.27 38.42 0.52
N GLU A 344 11.36 38.22 -0.80
CA GLU A 344 12.20 39.02 -1.70
C GLU A 344 11.35 39.87 -2.65
N GLY A 345 11.75 41.12 -2.85
CA GLY A 345 11.13 42.04 -3.81
C GLY A 345 11.55 41.77 -5.25
N CYS A 346 12.77 41.27 -5.46
CA CYS A 346 13.37 40.91 -6.74
C CYS A 346 14.48 39.88 -6.52
N ASP A 347 14.96 39.27 -7.60
CA ASP A 347 16.28 38.65 -7.70
C ASP A 347 16.76 38.85 -9.15
N ASP A 348 18.05 39.13 -9.36
CA ASP A 348 18.65 39.30 -10.70
C ASP A 348 19.84 38.36 -10.97
N GLY A 349 20.00 37.32 -10.14
CA GLY A 349 21.07 36.35 -10.17
C GLY A 349 22.39 36.84 -9.58
N ASN A 350 22.41 37.98 -8.87
CA ASN A 350 23.60 38.47 -8.19
C ASN A 350 23.33 39.42 -6.99
N VAL A 351 24.42 39.91 -6.35
CA VAL A 351 24.37 40.80 -5.16
C VAL A 351 25.11 42.13 -5.37
N MET A 352 25.11 42.63 -6.60
CA MET A 352 25.44 44.02 -6.90
C MET A 352 24.21 44.91 -6.62
N GLY A 353 24.22 46.13 -7.14
CA GLY A 353 23.20 47.14 -6.94
C GLY A 353 23.46 48.29 -7.90
N GLY A 354 22.39 48.85 -8.46
CA GLY A 354 22.38 49.64 -9.69
C GLY A 354 22.05 48.84 -10.95
N ASP A 355 21.79 47.53 -10.84
CA ASP A 355 21.48 46.60 -11.94
C ASP A 355 20.02 46.10 -11.96
N GLY A 356 19.19 46.48 -10.97
CA GLY A 356 17.74 46.26 -10.95
C GLY A 356 17.24 45.66 -9.63
N CYS A 357 18.07 44.81 -9.02
CA CYS A 357 17.89 44.36 -7.65
C CYS A 357 19.01 44.86 -6.75
N SER A 358 18.69 45.09 -5.48
CA SER A 358 19.67 45.53 -4.47
C SER A 358 20.31 44.33 -3.74
N PRO A 359 21.48 44.49 -3.06
CA PRO A 359 22.14 43.41 -2.30
C PRO A 359 21.37 42.86 -1.06
N VAL A 360 20.10 43.23 -0.91
CA VAL A 360 19.15 42.77 0.12
C VAL A 360 17.77 42.46 -0.49
N CYS A 361 17.73 42.29 -1.82
CA CYS A 361 16.58 41.93 -2.64
C CYS A 361 15.33 42.79 -2.47
N ALA A 362 15.54 44.10 -2.27
CA ALA A 362 14.52 45.11 -2.55
C ALA A 362 14.66 45.63 -4.00
N ILE A 363 13.54 45.86 -4.68
CA ILE A 363 13.49 46.45 -6.03
C ILE A 363 14.14 47.84 -6.00
N GLU A 364 15.03 48.09 -6.94
CA GLU A 364 15.57 49.43 -7.19
C GLU A 364 14.75 50.11 -8.29
N ASN A 365 14.34 51.36 -8.06
CA ASN A 365 13.43 52.12 -8.94
C ASN A 365 12.11 51.36 -9.23
N PRO A 366 11.22 51.17 -8.22
CA PRO A 366 9.90 50.62 -8.47
C PRO A 366 9.10 51.53 -9.43
N PRO A 367 8.18 50.97 -10.24
CA PRO A 367 7.33 51.76 -11.13
C PRO A 367 6.46 52.75 -10.34
N PRO A 368 5.94 53.81 -10.99
CA PRO A 368 4.97 54.71 -10.37
C PRO A 368 3.75 53.93 -9.85
N ALA A 369 3.11 54.46 -8.82
CA ALA A 369 1.87 53.89 -8.31
C ALA A 369 0.68 54.54 -9.02
N ALA A 370 -0.27 53.71 -9.48
CA ALA A 370 -1.52 54.15 -10.11
C ALA A 370 -2.16 55.35 -9.41
N ILE A 371 -2.58 56.32 -10.21
CA ILE A 371 -2.86 57.70 -9.83
C ILE A 371 -4.38 57.90 -9.71
N PRO A 372 -4.94 57.97 -8.49
CA PRO A 372 -6.39 57.95 -8.32
C PRO A 372 -7.05 59.31 -8.57
N CYS A 373 -7.80 59.45 -9.67
CA CYS A 373 -8.72 60.56 -9.86
C CYS A 373 -9.94 60.46 -8.90
N GLY A 374 -9.79 61.04 -7.71
CA GLY A 374 -10.86 61.20 -6.72
C GLY A 374 -11.29 59.91 -6.02
N ASN A 375 -12.13 59.09 -6.65
CA ASN A 375 -12.54 57.76 -6.17
C ASN A 375 -12.43 56.67 -7.24
N ALA A 376 -11.95 57.02 -8.44
CA ALA A 376 -11.68 56.11 -9.53
C ALA A 376 -10.16 56.06 -9.80
N ILE A 377 -9.78 55.09 -10.60
CA ILE A 377 -8.55 55.09 -11.39
C ILE A 377 -9.05 54.89 -12.82
N TYR A 378 -8.49 55.64 -13.76
CA TYR A 378 -8.87 55.65 -15.17
C TYR A 378 -7.68 55.19 -16.02
N GLU A 379 -7.89 54.98 -17.32
CA GLU A 379 -6.91 54.32 -18.19
C GLU A 379 -5.57 55.09 -18.22
N CYS A 380 -5.59 56.43 -18.31
CA CYS A 380 -4.42 57.30 -18.20
C CYS A 380 -3.80 57.45 -16.79
N GLY A 381 -3.96 56.45 -15.93
CA GLY A 381 -3.44 56.46 -14.56
C GLY A 381 -3.52 55.13 -13.82
N ASP A 382 -3.79 54.00 -14.49
CA ASP A 382 -3.91 52.67 -13.86
C ASP A 382 -2.66 51.77 -13.98
N THR A 383 -1.58 52.28 -14.59
CA THR A 383 -0.27 51.65 -14.83
C THR A 383 -0.30 50.48 -15.83
N ILE A 384 -1.19 50.55 -16.82
CA ILE A 384 -1.35 49.54 -17.88
C ILE A 384 -1.37 50.23 -19.24
N ASP A 385 -0.52 49.74 -20.15
CA ASP A 385 -0.61 49.93 -21.61
C ASP A 385 -1.91 49.28 -22.14
N ASN A 386 -2.98 50.07 -22.24
CA ASN A 386 -4.35 49.64 -22.57
C ASN A 386 -4.61 49.66 -24.09
N ASP A 387 -3.99 50.60 -24.81
CA ASP A 387 -4.10 50.77 -26.27
C ASP A 387 -3.14 49.84 -27.07
N MET A 388 -1.95 49.53 -26.53
CA MET A 388 -0.88 48.70 -27.10
C MET A 388 0.10 49.37 -28.10
N ASP A 389 0.22 50.70 -28.03
CA ASP A 389 1.33 51.52 -28.57
C ASP A 389 2.69 51.17 -27.92
N GLY A 390 2.72 51.06 -26.59
CA GLY A 390 3.92 50.79 -25.78
C GLY A 390 4.36 51.88 -24.80
N LEU A 391 3.62 52.98 -24.69
CA LEU A 391 3.65 53.97 -23.60
C LEU A 391 2.65 53.57 -22.49
N VAL A 392 2.55 54.36 -21.41
CA VAL A 392 1.71 54.09 -20.22
C VAL A 392 1.35 55.38 -19.47
N ASP A 393 0.09 55.53 -19.05
CA ASP A 393 -0.38 56.62 -18.18
C ASP A 393 0.04 58.02 -18.74
N LEU A 394 0.78 58.81 -17.95
CA LEU A 394 1.23 60.17 -18.31
C LEU A 394 2.52 60.20 -19.13
N ASP A 395 3.14 59.04 -19.36
CA ASP A 395 4.25 58.93 -20.31
C ASP A 395 3.70 58.74 -21.75
N ASP A 396 2.38 58.54 -21.90
CA ASP A 396 1.63 58.59 -23.16
C ASP A 396 1.19 60.04 -23.51
N PRO A 397 1.33 60.51 -24.78
CA PRO A 397 1.00 61.87 -25.18
C PRO A 397 -0.49 62.12 -25.52
N ASP A 398 -1.28 61.09 -25.78
CA ASP A 398 -2.75 61.19 -25.94
C ASP A 398 -3.45 61.26 -24.58
N CYS A 399 -2.82 60.75 -23.50
CA CYS A 399 -3.27 60.94 -22.13
C CYS A 399 -3.11 62.37 -21.59
N THR A 400 -4.21 63.13 -21.53
CA THR A 400 -4.13 64.55 -21.10
C THR A 400 -3.86 64.74 -19.61
N THR A 401 -4.40 63.86 -18.75
CA THR A 401 -4.31 63.87 -17.28
C THR A 401 -4.63 62.50 -16.65
N PRO A 402 -4.38 62.26 -15.34
CA PRO A 402 -4.80 61.03 -14.64
C PRO A 402 -6.31 60.85 -14.44
N CYS A 403 -7.11 61.78 -14.95
CA CYS A 403 -8.56 61.74 -14.90
C CYS A 403 -9.18 61.37 -16.27
N ASP A 404 -8.34 61.14 -17.28
CA ASP A 404 -8.72 60.78 -18.64
C ASP A 404 -8.98 59.26 -18.74
N ASP A 405 -10.06 58.87 -19.42
CA ASP A 405 -10.62 57.51 -19.39
C ASP A 405 -10.61 56.74 -20.73
N ASP A 406 -9.78 57.20 -21.67
CA ASP A 406 -9.36 56.49 -22.88
C ASP A 406 -7.88 56.83 -23.12
N GLU A 407 -6.98 55.84 -23.16
CA GLU A 407 -5.55 56.07 -23.44
C GLU A 407 -5.27 56.19 -24.95
N GLY A 408 -6.09 55.56 -25.79
CA GLY A 408 -5.86 55.50 -27.25
C GLY A 408 -6.36 56.72 -28.04
N SER A 409 -6.87 57.76 -27.38
CA SER A 409 -7.22 59.04 -28.02
C SER A 409 -7.53 60.14 -27.01
N LEU A 410 -7.41 61.40 -27.46
CA LEU A 410 -7.92 62.61 -26.79
C LEU A 410 -9.47 62.67 -26.62
N GLN A 411 -10.18 61.53 -26.63
CA GLN A 411 -11.62 61.43 -26.39
C GLN A 411 -11.94 60.53 -25.18
N THR A 412 -12.26 61.17 -24.04
CA THR A 412 -12.80 60.54 -22.81
C THR A 412 -14.06 59.66 -23.00
N ASN A 413 -14.60 59.49 -24.21
CA ASN A 413 -15.73 58.58 -24.57
C ASN A 413 -17.03 58.63 -23.69
N LEU A 414 -17.19 59.66 -22.84
CA LEU A 414 -18.16 59.69 -21.76
C LEU A 414 -19.63 59.82 -22.22
N PRO A 415 -20.62 59.33 -21.44
CA PRO A 415 -22.06 59.38 -21.77
C PRO A 415 -22.73 60.78 -21.79
N GLY A 416 -22.28 61.67 -22.67
CA GLY A 416 -22.82 63.02 -22.91
C GLY A 416 -22.17 63.78 -24.06
N GLN A 417 -20.94 63.40 -24.45
CA GLN A 417 -20.04 64.14 -25.32
C GLN A 417 -20.58 64.54 -26.70
N ASN A 418 -19.93 65.58 -27.27
CA ASN A 418 -19.96 65.95 -28.69
C ASN A 418 -21.36 66.06 -29.35
N ASN A 419 -22.40 66.44 -28.60
CA ASN A 419 -23.79 66.46 -29.10
C ASN A 419 -24.61 67.74 -28.77
N ASP A 420 -24.02 68.75 -28.14
CA ASP A 420 -24.77 69.86 -27.49
C ASP A 420 -24.36 71.29 -27.93
N CYS A 421 -23.31 71.40 -28.75
CA CYS A 421 -22.68 72.64 -29.24
C CYS A 421 -21.84 73.43 -28.23
N LYS A 422 -21.74 73.02 -26.96
CA LYS A 422 -20.81 73.63 -26.00
C LYS A 422 -19.43 72.97 -26.07
N GLN A 423 -18.45 73.72 -25.59
CA GLN A 423 -17.16 73.22 -25.11
C GLN A 423 -16.83 74.01 -23.85
N ASP A 424 -16.08 73.39 -22.94
CA ASP A 424 -15.69 73.94 -21.65
C ASP A 424 -14.25 73.56 -21.30
N CYS A 425 -13.87 73.90 -20.06
CA CYS A 425 -12.58 73.55 -19.48
C CYS A 425 -12.31 72.05 -19.63
N PHE A 426 -11.05 71.62 -19.78
CA PHE A 426 -10.68 70.20 -19.90
C PHE A 426 -11.15 69.51 -21.20
N TRP A 427 -11.74 70.26 -22.14
CA TRP A 427 -11.97 69.86 -23.54
C TRP A 427 -13.01 68.73 -23.74
N ASP A 428 -13.69 68.26 -22.67
CA ASP A 428 -14.52 67.04 -22.64
C ASP A 428 -15.99 67.21 -23.11
N ALA A 429 -16.35 68.35 -23.70
CA ALA A 429 -17.69 68.70 -24.16
C ALA A 429 -18.81 68.63 -23.09
N ASN A 430 -18.55 69.17 -21.90
CA ASN A 430 -19.43 69.21 -20.73
C ASN A 430 -19.73 67.80 -20.19
N SER A 431 -18.69 66.98 -20.05
CA SER A 431 -18.76 65.62 -19.52
C SER A 431 -18.24 65.58 -18.07
N GLY A 432 -17.65 64.45 -17.66
CA GLY A 432 -17.07 64.25 -16.33
C GLY A 432 -17.97 64.69 -15.16
N GLN A 433 -17.39 65.48 -14.27
CA GLN A 433 -18.06 66.13 -13.15
C GLN A 433 -17.67 67.62 -13.14
N GLY A 434 -18.66 68.51 -13.00
CA GLY A 434 -18.40 69.94 -12.84
C GLY A 434 -19.24 70.84 -13.74
N ASP A 435 -20.20 71.56 -13.15
CA ASP A 435 -20.74 72.80 -13.75
C ASP A 435 -19.74 73.92 -13.44
N ASP A 436 -18.58 73.92 -14.12
CA ASP A 436 -17.47 74.86 -13.94
C ASP A 436 -17.87 76.31 -14.32
N LYS A 437 -18.81 76.41 -15.27
CA LYS A 437 -19.39 77.58 -15.91
C LYS A 437 -18.47 78.28 -16.92
N CYS A 438 -17.45 77.62 -17.44
CA CYS A 438 -16.67 78.08 -18.59
C CYS A 438 -17.23 77.55 -19.91
N VAL A 439 -18.46 77.93 -20.25
CA VAL A 439 -19.08 77.48 -21.50
C VAL A 439 -18.71 78.39 -22.68
N TRP A 440 -17.88 77.87 -23.59
CA TRP A 440 -17.83 78.30 -24.99
C TRP A 440 -18.99 77.69 -25.79
N ASN A 441 -19.17 78.13 -27.04
CA ASN A 441 -20.13 77.50 -27.95
C ASN A 441 -19.57 77.48 -29.36
N LEU A 442 -19.56 76.31 -30.00
CA LEU A 442 -19.00 76.11 -31.34
C LEU A 442 -19.65 77.03 -32.39
N LYS A 443 -20.89 77.50 -32.18
CA LYS A 443 -21.54 78.53 -33.01
C LYS A 443 -20.77 79.85 -33.13
N CYS A 444 -19.77 80.06 -32.27
CA CYS A 444 -18.89 81.21 -32.23
C CYS A 444 -17.55 81.02 -32.95
N ASP A 445 -17.17 79.79 -33.32
CA ASP A 445 -15.96 79.50 -34.09
C ASP A 445 -16.27 79.61 -35.61
N PRO A 446 -15.65 80.54 -36.35
CA PRO A 446 -15.82 80.65 -37.79
C PRO A 446 -15.16 79.54 -38.62
N GLU A 447 -14.15 78.85 -38.10
CA GLU A 447 -13.37 77.83 -38.83
C GLU A 447 -13.93 76.42 -38.57
N ASN A 448 -14.16 76.04 -37.31
CA ASN A 448 -14.85 74.78 -36.95
C ASN A 448 -16.05 75.00 -36.01
N PRO A 449 -17.23 75.31 -36.57
CA PRO A 449 -18.44 75.49 -35.77
C PRO A 449 -19.17 74.18 -35.36
N GLY A 450 -18.58 72.99 -35.51
CA GLY A 450 -19.30 71.73 -35.29
C GLY A 450 -20.54 71.60 -36.20
N ALA A 451 -20.41 71.96 -37.48
CA ALA A 451 -21.55 72.04 -38.40
C ALA A 451 -22.32 70.72 -38.53
N ASP A 452 -21.63 69.59 -38.50
CA ASP A 452 -22.18 68.24 -38.70
C ASP A 452 -23.00 67.73 -37.51
N ILE A 453 -22.70 68.17 -36.29
CA ILE A 453 -23.57 67.98 -35.10
C ILE A 453 -24.67 69.05 -35.00
N GLY A 454 -24.85 69.88 -36.04
CA GLY A 454 -25.92 70.87 -36.14
C GLY A 454 -25.60 72.24 -35.55
N CYS A 455 -24.31 72.51 -35.27
CA CYS A 455 -23.86 73.70 -34.54
C CYS A 455 -23.37 74.85 -35.43
N ALA A 456 -23.65 74.80 -36.75
CA ALA A 456 -23.18 75.76 -37.76
C ALA A 456 -23.18 77.25 -37.35
N TYR A 457 -22.08 77.92 -37.68
CA TYR A 457 -21.68 79.27 -37.25
C TYR A 457 -22.79 80.33 -37.34
N ASP A 458 -23.02 81.06 -36.25
CA ASP A 458 -23.87 82.25 -36.22
C ASP A 458 -23.14 83.43 -35.54
N PRO A 459 -22.61 84.39 -36.32
CA PRO A 459 -21.91 85.57 -35.78
C PRO A 459 -22.83 86.54 -35.01
N ASN A 460 -24.13 86.24 -34.89
CA ASN A 460 -25.11 86.98 -34.09
C ASN A 460 -25.49 86.23 -32.81
N PHE A 461 -24.92 85.04 -32.55
CA PHE A 461 -25.20 84.25 -31.36
C PHE A 461 -24.67 84.98 -30.12
N ASN A 462 -25.54 85.16 -29.11
CA ASN A 462 -25.31 86.15 -28.05
C ASN A 462 -24.11 85.85 -27.12
N GLN A 463 -23.54 84.65 -27.18
CA GLN A 463 -22.39 84.26 -26.35
C GLN A 463 -21.04 84.62 -26.98
N CYS A 464 -20.95 84.84 -28.29
CA CYS A 464 -19.68 85.03 -29.02
C CYS A 464 -18.96 86.37 -28.76
N ASN A 465 -19.51 87.21 -27.87
CA ASN A 465 -18.90 88.44 -27.38
C ASN A 465 -19.04 88.54 -25.83
N ALA A 466 -19.28 87.42 -25.15
CA ALA A 466 -19.29 87.36 -23.70
C ALA A 466 -17.85 87.32 -23.18
N GLN A 467 -17.53 88.14 -22.17
CA GLN A 467 -16.31 87.94 -21.39
C GLN A 467 -16.54 86.76 -20.45
N LEU A 468 -15.58 85.82 -20.41
CA LEU A 468 -15.66 84.67 -19.52
C LEU A 468 -15.77 85.10 -18.04
N PRO A 469 -16.51 84.37 -17.19
CA PRO A 469 -16.55 84.66 -15.77
C PRO A 469 -15.15 84.56 -15.15
N PRO A 470 -14.75 85.47 -14.23
CA PRO A 470 -13.49 85.32 -13.50
C PRO A 470 -13.39 84.02 -12.66
N ALA A 471 -14.52 83.32 -12.46
CA ALA A 471 -14.52 81.98 -11.87
C ALA A 471 -13.91 80.93 -12.83
N CYS A 472 -14.24 80.99 -14.13
CA CYS A 472 -13.57 80.16 -15.14
C CYS A 472 -12.08 80.50 -15.22
N LEU A 473 -11.73 81.77 -15.41
CA LEU A 473 -10.34 82.15 -15.68
C LEU A 473 -9.39 81.78 -14.51
N ASN A 474 -9.88 81.78 -13.27
CA ASN A 474 -9.12 81.35 -12.10
C ASN A 474 -9.08 79.81 -11.90
N PHE A 475 -9.86 79.05 -12.67
CA PHE A 475 -9.94 77.58 -12.62
C PHE A 475 -9.19 76.97 -13.81
N CYS A 476 -9.50 77.43 -15.03
CA CYS A 476 -8.95 76.86 -16.26
C CYS A 476 -7.52 77.30 -16.55
N VAL A 477 -7.20 78.60 -16.53
CA VAL A 477 -5.89 79.10 -16.99
C VAL A 477 -4.69 78.42 -16.27
N PRO A 478 -4.74 78.10 -14.96
CA PRO A 478 -3.68 77.33 -14.29
C PRO A 478 -3.56 75.84 -14.69
N LEU A 479 -4.44 75.34 -15.56
CA LEU A 479 -4.53 73.95 -16.04
C LEU A 479 -4.49 73.85 -17.59
N VAL A 480 -4.33 74.99 -18.29
CA VAL A 480 -4.17 74.98 -19.76
C VAL A 480 -2.71 74.69 -20.09
N PRO A 481 -2.38 73.58 -20.78
CA PRO A 481 -1.00 73.28 -21.16
C PRO A 481 -0.41 74.32 -22.14
N ASN A 482 0.91 74.41 -22.18
CA ASN A 482 1.60 75.47 -22.93
C ASN A 482 1.34 75.32 -24.44
N GLY A 483 0.85 76.36 -25.10
CA GLY A 483 0.46 76.38 -26.51
C GLY A 483 -1.05 76.28 -26.76
N CYS A 484 -1.85 75.99 -25.73
CA CYS A 484 -3.30 75.76 -25.85
C CYS A 484 -4.17 76.93 -25.34
N ASP A 485 -5.46 76.85 -25.64
CA ASP A 485 -6.51 77.59 -24.94
C ASP A 485 -7.42 76.70 -24.10
N CYS A 486 -8.24 77.34 -23.26
CA CYS A 486 -9.11 76.64 -22.31
C CYS A 486 -10.27 75.86 -22.95
N PHE A 487 -10.36 75.79 -24.29
CA PHE A 487 -11.40 75.08 -25.04
C PHE A 487 -10.88 74.06 -26.04
N GLY A 488 -9.56 73.81 -26.10
CA GLY A 488 -8.98 72.70 -26.89
C GLY A 488 -8.33 73.15 -28.20
N CYS A 489 -8.20 74.45 -28.44
CA CYS A 489 -7.46 74.96 -29.59
C CYS A 489 -5.98 75.15 -29.23
N CYS A 490 -5.07 74.43 -29.90
CA CYS A 490 -3.64 74.44 -29.61
C CYS A 490 -2.79 74.79 -30.84
N GLU A 491 -1.71 75.55 -30.64
CA GLU A 491 -0.72 75.85 -31.70
C GLU A 491 0.31 74.72 -31.80
N ILE A 492 0.16 73.84 -32.80
CA ILE A 492 1.15 72.80 -33.11
C ILE A 492 1.76 73.08 -34.48
N ALA A 493 3.09 73.08 -34.55
CA ALA A 493 3.88 73.40 -35.76
C ALA A 493 3.56 74.76 -36.45
N GLY A 494 2.81 75.66 -35.79
CA GLY A 494 2.37 76.95 -36.33
C GLY A 494 1.00 76.91 -37.04
N GLU A 495 0.24 75.83 -36.90
CA GLU A 495 -1.19 75.79 -37.23
C GLU A 495 -2.02 75.58 -35.96
N PHE A 496 -3.26 76.10 -35.94
CA PHE A 496 -4.17 76.00 -34.79
C PHE A 496 -5.15 74.85 -35.00
N ILE A 497 -4.96 73.76 -34.26
CA ILE A 497 -5.76 72.53 -34.34
C ILE A 497 -6.62 72.35 -33.09
N TYR A 498 -7.77 71.71 -33.29
CA TYR A 498 -8.73 71.39 -32.26
C TYR A 498 -8.48 69.96 -31.77
N LEU A 499 -8.04 69.83 -30.52
CA LEU A 499 -8.01 68.57 -29.78
C LEU A 499 -9.47 68.15 -29.44
N ASP A 500 -9.74 66.85 -29.30
CA ASP A 500 -11.12 66.30 -29.39
C ASP A 500 -11.93 66.86 -30.58
N SER A 501 -11.39 66.77 -31.80
CA SER A 501 -12.20 67.14 -32.98
C SER A 501 -12.99 65.99 -33.59
N ASN A 502 -12.55 64.74 -33.37
CA ASN A 502 -13.16 63.49 -33.81
C ASN A 502 -12.35 62.28 -33.28
N PRO A 503 -12.88 61.04 -33.28
CA PRO A 503 -12.19 59.86 -32.73
C PRO A 503 -10.93 59.40 -33.47
N GLU A 504 -10.55 60.03 -34.58
CA GLU A 504 -9.31 59.72 -35.29
C GLU A 504 -8.25 60.83 -35.07
N CYS A 505 -8.56 61.86 -34.28
CA CYS A 505 -7.64 62.94 -33.89
C CYS A 505 -6.91 62.53 -32.60
N SER A 506 -5.70 62.00 -32.78
CA SER A 506 -4.75 61.62 -31.73
C SER A 506 -3.39 62.28 -31.98
N MET A 507 -2.47 62.20 -31.02
CA MET A 507 -1.13 62.78 -31.15
C MET A 507 -0.31 62.16 -32.27
N ASP A 508 -0.51 60.87 -32.58
CA ASP A 508 0.13 60.20 -33.72
C ASP A 508 -0.59 60.48 -35.07
N ASN A 509 -1.76 61.13 -35.05
CA ASN A 509 -2.60 61.40 -36.24
C ASN A 509 -3.18 62.83 -36.30
N LEU A 510 -2.36 63.84 -35.96
CA LEU A 510 -2.76 65.26 -35.99
C LEU A 510 -3.32 65.74 -37.35
N ASP A 511 -2.96 65.08 -38.46
CA ASP A 511 -3.50 65.32 -39.82
C ASP A 511 -5.03 65.06 -39.93
N ALA A 512 -5.62 64.34 -38.97
CA ALA A 512 -7.06 64.11 -38.84
C ALA A 512 -7.76 65.12 -37.91
N CYS A 513 -7.03 65.97 -37.20
CA CYS A 513 -7.61 67.00 -36.33
C CYS A 513 -8.17 68.18 -37.16
N ASN A 514 -9.34 68.71 -36.77
CA ASN A 514 -9.92 69.88 -37.43
C ASN A 514 -9.28 71.18 -36.93
N ASN A 515 -9.07 72.17 -37.79
CA ASN A 515 -8.60 73.51 -37.38
C ASN A 515 -9.62 74.24 -36.47
N CYS A 516 -9.17 75.23 -35.71
CA CYS A 516 -10.01 76.03 -34.79
C CYS A 516 -9.64 77.52 -34.76
N THR A 517 -10.47 78.30 -34.09
CA THR A 517 -10.24 79.73 -33.82
C THR A 517 -9.73 79.93 -32.38
N PHE A 518 -8.41 80.02 -32.23
CA PHE A 518 -7.71 80.24 -30.96
C PHE A 518 -8.23 81.44 -30.17
N PHE A 519 -8.43 81.26 -28.87
CA PHE A 519 -9.15 82.20 -28.01
C PHE A 519 -8.25 82.90 -26.97
N ASP A 520 -7.63 84.01 -27.40
CA ASP A 520 -6.75 84.97 -26.67
C ASP A 520 -7.17 85.41 -25.25
N VAL A 521 -8.34 85.00 -24.74
CA VAL A 521 -8.90 85.43 -23.45
C VAL A 521 -8.61 84.44 -22.31
N CYS A 522 -8.29 83.19 -22.64
CA CYS A 522 -7.97 82.14 -21.65
C CYS A 522 -6.84 81.20 -22.10
N ASN A 523 -5.97 81.67 -23.01
CA ASN A 523 -4.86 80.88 -23.50
C ASN A 523 -3.66 80.86 -22.54
N ASN A 524 -2.86 79.81 -22.68
CA ASN A 524 -1.50 79.73 -22.16
C ASN A 524 -0.56 79.65 -23.39
N PRO A 525 -0.11 80.78 -23.97
CA PRO A 525 0.66 80.79 -25.21
C PRO A 525 2.11 80.36 -24.95
N CYS A 526 2.60 79.32 -25.66
CA CYS A 526 3.94 78.80 -25.45
C CYS A 526 5.04 79.77 -25.92
N ASP A 527 6.04 80.05 -25.08
CA ASP A 527 7.30 80.68 -25.46
C ASP A 527 8.51 79.74 -25.21
N PRO A 528 8.94 78.97 -26.22
CA PRO A 528 10.16 78.15 -26.12
C PRO A 528 11.44 78.94 -25.78
N GLN A 529 11.47 80.27 -25.93
CA GLN A 529 12.61 81.11 -25.50
C GLN A 529 12.63 81.33 -23.98
N MET A 530 11.56 80.97 -23.29
CA MET A 530 11.42 80.91 -21.82
C MET A 530 11.60 79.48 -21.27
N CYS A 531 11.99 78.51 -22.13
CA CYS A 531 12.11 77.08 -21.82
C CYS A 531 10.78 76.40 -21.44
N GLU A 532 9.65 76.92 -21.93
CA GLU A 532 8.36 76.25 -21.82
C GLU A 532 8.29 75.10 -22.83
N LEU A 533 7.97 73.89 -22.37
CA LEU A 533 7.70 72.75 -23.24
C LEU A 533 6.26 72.88 -23.77
N CYS A 534 6.08 72.97 -25.08
CA CYS A 534 4.74 73.10 -25.65
C CYS A 534 4.01 71.74 -25.71
N PHE A 535 2.68 71.78 -25.77
CA PHE A 535 1.87 70.61 -26.11
C PHE A 535 2.30 70.04 -27.48
N GLY A 536 2.55 68.73 -27.55
CA GLY A 536 3.05 68.08 -28.76
C GLY A 536 4.52 68.38 -29.12
N GLN A 537 5.38 68.65 -28.13
CA GLN A 537 6.84 68.72 -28.30
C GLN A 537 7.55 67.73 -27.37
N ASP A 538 8.66 67.17 -27.85
CA ASP A 538 9.58 66.36 -27.04
C ASP A 538 10.51 67.29 -26.22
N PRO A 539 10.90 66.96 -24.97
CA PRO A 539 11.94 67.66 -24.23
C PRO A 539 13.26 67.90 -25.01
N ASP A 540 13.66 66.99 -25.92
CA ASP A 540 14.84 67.13 -26.79
C ASP A 540 14.67 68.21 -27.90
N ASP A 541 13.45 68.67 -28.21
CA ASP A 541 13.19 69.76 -29.17
C ASP A 541 13.39 71.18 -28.55
N LEU A 542 13.56 71.28 -27.22
CA LEU A 542 13.84 72.55 -26.55
C LEU A 542 15.20 73.16 -26.98
N PRO A 543 15.36 74.50 -26.94
CA PRO A 543 16.64 75.14 -27.29
C PRO A 543 17.83 74.63 -26.44
N GLU A 544 19.02 74.46 -27.03
CA GLU A 544 20.27 73.95 -26.38
C GLU A 544 20.73 74.74 -25.13
N GLU A 545 20.15 75.92 -24.89
CA GLU A 545 20.36 76.76 -23.70
C GLU A 545 19.39 76.48 -22.54
N CYS A 546 18.32 75.72 -22.79
CA CYS A 546 17.45 75.10 -21.79
C CYS A 546 18.06 73.76 -21.35
N GLN A 547 17.97 73.43 -20.07
CA GLN A 547 18.47 72.13 -19.53
C GLN A 547 17.36 71.29 -18.88
N GLU A 548 16.23 71.93 -18.60
CA GLU A 548 15.02 71.44 -17.95
C GLU A 548 13.88 72.38 -18.44
N PRO A 549 12.61 71.95 -18.44
CA PRO A 549 11.48 72.84 -18.69
C PRO A 549 11.31 73.92 -17.60
N SER A 550 10.47 74.90 -17.89
CA SER A 550 10.23 76.09 -17.09
C SER A 550 8.75 76.46 -17.11
N CYS A 551 8.25 76.99 -15.99
CA CYS A 551 6.81 77.14 -15.71
C CYS A 551 6.51 78.48 -15.03
N GLU A 552 5.45 79.19 -15.45
CA GLU A 552 4.91 80.32 -14.66
C GLU A 552 4.14 79.83 -13.42
N PHE A 553 3.54 78.64 -13.50
CA PHE A 553 2.74 78.01 -12.43
C PHE A 553 3.20 76.55 -12.18
N GLY A 554 3.18 76.11 -10.92
CA GLY A 554 3.64 74.77 -10.53
C GLY A 554 5.15 74.66 -10.28
N SER A 555 5.65 73.43 -10.34
CA SER A 555 7.09 73.09 -10.31
C SER A 555 7.46 72.44 -11.67
N PRO A 556 8.67 72.63 -12.22
CA PRO A 556 9.08 71.89 -13.40
C PRO A 556 9.17 70.38 -13.17
N CYS A 557 8.89 69.60 -14.21
CA CYS A 557 8.98 68.13 -14.25
C CYS A 557 9.31 67.65 -15.68
N LEU A 558 9.84 66.44 -15.80
CA LEU A 558 9.95 65.69 -17.07
C LEU A 558 9.17 64.37 -17.04
N GLN A 559 8.85 63.88 -15.85
CA GLN A 559 8.21 62.59 -15.58
C GLN A 559 7.31 62.73 -14.35
N GLN A 560 6.35 61.82 -14.17
CA GLN A 560 5.44 61.86 -13.02
C GLN A 560 6.15 61.81 -11.65
N ALA A 561 7.31 61.17 -11.59
CA ALA A 561 8.10 61.02 -10.35
C ALA A 561 8.71 62.34 -9.82
N ASP A 562 8.70 63.43 -10.59
CA ASP A 562 9.23 64.73 -10.17
C ASP A 562 8.19 65.56 -9.38
N CYS A 563 6.90 65.24 -9.51
CA CYS A 563 5.80 65.99 -8.91
C CYS A 563 5.43 65.52 -7.49
N ALA A 564 4.71 66.35 -6.74
CA ALA A 564 4.30 66.02 -5.37
C ALA A 564 3.09 65.07 -5.31
N GLU A 565 2.86 64.45 -4.14
CA GLU A 565 1.66 63.66 -3.87
C GLU A 565 0.38 64.51 -4.07
N GLY A 566 -0.39 64.22 -5.13
CA GLY A 566 -1.56 65.00 -5.54
C GLY A 566 -1.33 65.98 -6.69
N GLU A 567 -0.15 65.97 -7.31
CA GLU A 567 0.20 66.69 -8.53
C GLU A 567 0.56 65.69 -9.65
N PHE A 568 0.49 66.14 -10.90
CA PHE A 568 0.85 65.36 -12.09
C PHE A 568 1.64 66.19 -13.11
N CYS A 569 2.52 65.56 -13.88
CA CYS A 569 3.32 66.29 -14.88
C CYS A 569 2.49 66.58 -16.15
N GLN A 570 2.50 67.83 -16.61
CA GLN A 570 1.72 68.31 -17.76
C GLN A 570 2.53 69.36 -18.54
N THR A 571 2.94 69.05 -19.77
CA THR A 571 3.78 69.96 -20.61
C THR A 571 4.97 70.56 -19.86
N GLY A 572 5.69 69.73 -19.10
CA GLY A 572 6.87 70.13 -18.32
C GLY A 572 6.59 70.76 -16.95
N CYS A 573 5.32 70.83 -16.52
CA CYS A 573 4.89 71.51 -15.29
C CYS A 573 3.99 70.63 -14.41
N CYS A 574 4.23 70.61 -13.10
CA CYS A 574 3.38 69.90 -12.13
C CYS A 574 2.06 70.65 -11.91
N SER A 575 0.99 70.13 -12.50
CA SER A 575 -0.40 70.55 -12.31
C SER A 575 -1.04 69.78 -11.14
N PRO A 576 -1.94 70.37 -10.34
CA PRO A 576 -2.64 69.64 -9.31
C PRO A 576 -3.64 68.64 -9.92
N ILE A 577 -3.71 67.42 -9.39
CA ILE A 577 -4.76 66.46 -9.76
C ILE A 577 -6.08 67.00 -9.19
N VAL A 578 -6.89 67.61 -10.07
CA VAL A 578 -8.21 68.15 -9.72
C VAL A 578 -9.27 67.12 -10.18
N PRO A 579 -9.93 66.40 -9.27
CA PRO A 579 -11.13 65.68 -9.61
C PRO A 579 -12.25 66.68 -9.87
N GLY A 580 -13.05 66.44 -10.91
CA GLY A 580 -14.32 67.14 -11.16
C GLY A 580 -15.36 66.95 -10.04
#